data_AF-A0A0N0P9R7-F1
#
_entry.id   AF-A0A0N0P9R7-F1
#
_cell.length_a   1.000
_cell.length_b   1.000
_cell.length_c   1.000
_cell.angle_alpha   90.00
_cell.angle_beta   90.00
_cell.angle_gamma   90.00
#
_symmetry.space_group_name_H-M   'P 1'
#
loop_
_entity.id
_entity.type
_entity.pdbx_description
1 polymer ?
#
loop_
_entity_poly.entity_id
_entity_poly.type
_entity_poly.pdbx_seq_one_letter_code
_entity_poly.pdbx_strand_id
1 'polypeptide(L)'
;MPPLDLPKLEFTILALLLIAFGTGGIKPCVSAFGGDQFKLPEQERYLGYFFSLFYFSINAGSLISTFLTPILRADVHCFGENDCYSLAFGVPGLLMIVSIVFFVAGKRLYIIKNPAGNVLGNVSACVGYALVKCNKSKEKREHWLDHADDKYDSSLIEDVKGLLRVLVLFIPLPIFWALFDQQVFYLLTV
;
A
#
# COMPACT_ATOMS: atom_id res chain seq x y z
N MET A 1 -4.78 -13.89 35.73
CA MET A 1 -3.52 -13.12 35.71
C MET A 1 -3.85 -11.73 36.25
N PRO A 2 -3.08 -11.16 37.19
CA PRO A 2 -3.36 -9.80 37.66
C PRO A 2 -3.25 -8.82 36.47
N PRO A 3 -4.12 -7.81 36.36
CA PRO A 3 -4.05 -6.86 35.26
C PRO A 3 -2.77 -6.03 35.43
N LEU A 4 -1.86 -6.19 34.47
CA LEU A 4 -0.66 -5.38 34.35
C LEU A 4 -1.13 -3.93 34.11
N ASP A 5 -0.85 -3.04 35.06
CA ASP A 5 -1.30 -1.63 35.10
C ASP A 5 -0.51 -0.75 34.11
N LEU A 6 -0.33 -1.25 32.87
CA LEU A 6 0.28 -0.48 31.78
C LEU A 6 -0.79 0.37 31.10
N PRO A 7 -0.43 1.57 30.58
CA PRO A 7 -1.32 2.39 29.79
C PRO A 7 -1.72 1.65 28.50
N LYS A 8 -2.81 0.87 28.56
CA LYS A 8 -3.32 0.02 27.48
C LYS A 8 -3.50 0.78 26.16
N LEU A 9 -3.79 2.08 26.26
CA LEU A 9 -3.96 2.99 25.12
C LEU A 9 -2.64 3.19 24.36
N GLU A 10 -1.52 3.42 25.05
CA GLU A 10 -0.23 3.71 24.42
C GLU A 10 0.28 2.51 23.62
N PHE A 11 0.18 1.30 24.19
CA PHE A 11 0.56 0.07 23.50
C PHE A 11 -0.32 -0.21 22.29
N THR A 12 -1.62 0.07 22.38
CA THR A 12 -2.55 -0.13 21.27
C THR A 12 -2.27 0.85 20.13
N ILE A 13 -2.03 2.12 20.44
CA ILE A 13 -1.65 3.14 19.45
C ILE A 13 -0.33 2.76 18.77
N LEU A 14 0.68 2.38 19.55
CA LEU A 14 1.97 1.95 19.01
C LEU A 14 1.84 0.74 18.09
N ALA A 15 1.04 -0.26 18.48
CA ALA A 15 0.78 -1.45 17.66
C ALA A 15 0.05 -1.10 16.35
N LEU A 16 -0.96 -0.23 16.40
CA LEU A 16 -1.68 0.22 15.20
C LEU A 16 -0.79 1.03 14.26
N LEU A 17 0.08 1.89 14.80
CA LEU A 17 1.07 2.63 13.99
C LEU A 17 2.05 1.70 13.31
N LEU A 18 2.52 0.67 14.01
CA LEU A 18 3.43 -0.33 13.43
C LEU A 18 2.75 -1.12 12.30
N ILE A 19 1.49 -1.51 12.47
CA ILE A 19 0.69 -2.17 11.43
C ILE A 19 0.48 -1.23 10.23
N ALA A 20 0.13 0.03 10.48
CA ALA A 20 -0.06 1.03 9.43
C ALA A 20 1.22 1.24 8.61
N PHE A 21 2.37 1.40 9.28
CA PHE A 21 3.66 1.54 8.62
C PHE A 21 4.05 0.27 7.83
N GLY A 22 3.91 -0.91 8.44
CA GLY A 22 4.24 -2.18 7.79
C GLY A 22 3.38 -2.44 6.55
N THR A 23 2.06 -2.26 6.66
CA THR A 23 1.13 -2.46 5.54
C THR A 23 1.30 -1.39 4.45
N GLY A 24 1.60 -0.14 4.82
CA GLY A 24 1.87 0.94 3.89
C GLY A 24 3.15 0.74 3.07
N GLY A 25 4.19 0.17 3.67
CA GLY A 25 5.45 -0.13 2.98
C GLY A 25 5.39 -1.39 2.12
N ILE A 26 4.78 -2.47 2.61
CA ILE A 26 4.81 -3.78 1.93
C ILE A 26 3.95 -3.78 0.66
N LYS A 27 2.76 -3.17 0.69
CA LYS A 27 1.80 -3.20 -0.44
C LYS A 27 2.39 -2.72 -1.77
N PRO A 28 3.01 -1.52 -1.88
CA PRO A 28 3.59 -1.05 -3.14
C PRO A 28 4.79 -1.90 -3.58
N CYS A 29 5.55 -2.46 -2.63
CA CYS A 29 6.70 -3.29 -2.94
C CYS A 29 6.28 -4.65 -3.53
N VAL A 30 5.25 -5.29 -2.98
CA VAL A 30 4.79 -6.62 -3.45
C VAL A 30 4.18 -6.53 -4.85
N SER A 31 3.38 -5.50 -5.14
CA SER A 31 2.79 -5.33 -6.47
C SER A 31 3.84 -5.04 -7.54
N ALA A 32 4.81 -4.15 -7.24
CA ALA A 32 5.94 -3.86 -8.12
C ALA A 32 6.80 -5.11 -8.35
N PHE A 33 7.18 -5.80 -7.28
CA PHE A 33 7.99 -7.01 -7.34
C PHE A 33 7.32 -8.15 -8.14
N GLY A 34 6.00 -8.33 -7.97
CA GLY A 34 5.23 -9.30 -8.74
C GLY A 34 5.17 -8.99 -10.23
N GLY A 35 5.01 -7.71 -10.59
CA GLY A 35 5.07 -7.27 -11.98
C GLY A 35 6.46 -7.42 -12.61
N ASP A 36 7.51 -7.19 -11.83
CA ASP A 36 8.91 -7.31 -12.26
C ASP A 36 9.32 -8.74 -12.66
N GLN A 37 8.51 -9.76 -12.33
CA GLN A 37 8.77 -11.15 -12.71
C GLN A 37 8.48 -11.44 -14.19
N PHE A 38 7.71 -10.58 -14.87
CA PHE A 38 7.31 -10.79 -16.25
C PHE A 38 8.19 -9.97 -17.21
N LYS A 39 8.59 -10.57 -18.33
CA LYS A 39 9.33 -9.88 -19.39
C LYS A 39 8.36 -9.26 -20.39
N LEU A 40 8.38 -7.93 -20.51
CA LEU A 40 7.60 -7.22 -21.53
C LEU A 40 8.45 -7.01 -22.79
N PRO A 41 7.85 -7.02 -23.99
CA PRO A 41 6.41 -7.17 -24.27
C PRO A 41 5.91 -8.62 -24.36
N GLU A 42 6.80 -9.62 -24.41
CA GLU A 42 6.47 -11.03 -24.69
C GLU A 42 5.43 -11.65 -23.74
N GLN A 43 5.41 -11.24 -22.47
CA GLN A 43 4.55 -11.81 -21.43
C GLN A 43 3.46 -10.86 -20.91
N GLU A 44 3.12 -9.81 -21.66
CA GLU A 44 2.11 -8.81 -21.25
C GLU A 44 0.75 -9.46 -20.90
N ARG A 45 0.31 -10.45 -21.69
CA ARG A 45 -0.93 -11.19 -21.42
C ARG A 45 -0.91 -11.90 -20.07
N TYR A 46 0.22 -12.51 -19.70
CA TYR A 46 0.36 -13.22 -18.42
C TYR A 46 0.42 -12.25 -17.25
N LEU A 47 1.03 -11.07 -17.43
CA LEU A 47 1.02 -9.99 -16.46
C LEU A 47 -0.41 -9.53 -16.14
N GLY A 48 -1.25 -9.35 -17.17
CA GLY A 48 -2.67 -9.01 -17.00
C GLY A 48 -3.45 -10.07 -16.22
N TYR A 49 -3.25 -11.35 -16.52
CA TYR A 49 -3.85 -12.45 -15.75
C TYR A 49 -3.37 -12.49 -14.30
N PHE A 50 -2.08 -12.27 -14.06
CA PHE A 50 -1.51 -12.20 -12.71
C PHE A 50 -2.20 -11.12 -11.87
N PHE A 51 -2.30 -9.88 -12.38
CA PHE A 51 -2.98 -8.81 -11.67
C PHE A 51 -4.47 -9.09 -11.49
N SER A 52 -5.14 -9.67 -12.50
CA SER A 52 -6.55 -10.02 -12.39
C SER A 52 -6.81 -11.04 -11.28
N LEU A 53 -5.97 -12.08 -11.19
CA LEU A 53 -6.03 -13.07 -10.11
C LEU A 53 -5.66 -12.45 -8.76
N PHE A 54 -4.65 -11.59 -8.71
CA PHE A 54 -4.24 -10.86 -7.50
C PHE A 54 -5.40 -10.02 -6.94
N TYR A 55 -6.06 -9.22 -7.79
CA TYR A 55 -7.23 -8.44 -7.39
C TYR A 55 -8.41 -9.32 -6.97
N PHE A 56 -8.65 -10.43 -7.66
CA PHE A 56 -9.68 -11.40 -7.27
C PHE A 56 -9.40 -11.98 -5.87
N SER A 57 -8.16 -12.41 -5.60
CA SER A 57 -7.76 -12.93 -4.29
C SER A 57 -7.89 -11.90 -3.17
N ILE A 58 -7.59 -10.62 -3.42
CA ILE A 58 -7.78 -9.55 -2.42
C ILE A 58 -9.26 -9.39 -2.07
N ASN A 59 -10.13 -9.31 -3.07
CA ASN A 59 -11.58 -9.15 -2.85
C ASN A 59 -12.17 -10.39 -2.16
N ALA A 60 -11.78 -11.60 -2.59
CA ALA A 60 -12.20 -12.84 -1.95
C ALA A 60 -11.71 -12.93 -0.49
N GLY A 61 -10.45 -12.58 -0.23
CA GLY A 61 -9.89 -12.54 1.11
C GLY A 61 -10.61 -11.53 2.02
N SER A 62 -10.93 -10.34 1.49
CA SER A 62 -11.73 -9.35 2.21
C SER A 62 -13.12 -9.89 2.56
N LEU A 63 -13.80 -10.54 1.60
CA LEU A 63 -15.11 -11.13 1.82
C LEU A 63 -15.07 -12.21 2.90
N ILE A 64 -14.12 -13.14 2.81
CA ILE A 64 -13.92 -14.21 3.80
C ILE A 64 -13.62 -13.60 5.18
N SER A 65 -12.74 -12.60 5.25
CA SER A 65 -12.41 -11.93 6.51
C SER A 65 -13.63 -11.27 7.13
N THR A 66 -14.48 -10.62 6.34
CA THR A 66 -15.72 -9.99 6.82
C THR A 66 -16.70 -11.00 7.43
N PHE A 67 -16.80 -12.21 6.89
CA PHE A 67 -17.64 -13.26 7.46
C PHE A 67 -16.99 -14.00 8.63
N LEU A 68 -15.69 -14.28 8.54
CA LEU A 68 -14.97 -15.09 9.53
C LEU A 68 -14.70 -14.31 10.83
N THR A 69 -14.43 -13.01 10.74
CA THR A 69 -14.15 -12.16 11.91
C THR A 69 -15.28 -12.13 12.96
N PRO A 70 -16.56 -11.93 12.61
CA PRO A 70 -17.65 -11.96 13.59
C PRO A 70 -17.89 -13.37 14.16
N ILE A 71 -17.73 -14.42 13.36
CA ILE A 71 -17.88 -15.82 13.82
C ILE A 71 -16.80 -16.16 14.84
N LEU A 72 -15.54 -15.86 14.53
CA LEU A 72 -14.41 -16.08 15.46
C LEU A 72 -14.53 -15.26 16.74
N ARG A 73 -15.22 -14.10 16.71
CA ARG A 73 -15.48 -13.27 17.88
C ARG A 73 -16.62 -13.80 18.73
N ALA A 74 -17.70 -14.30 18.12
CA ALA A 74 -18.92 -14.70 18.83
C ALA A 74 -18.88 -16.15 19.36
N ASP A 75 -18.29 -17.09 18.62
CA ASP A 75 -18.39 -18.53 18.93
C ASP A 75 -17.22 -19.07 19.78
N VAL A 76 -16.16 -18.29 20.00
CA VAL A 76 -14.96 -18.74 20.73
C VAL A 76 -14.76 -17.95 22.01
N HIS A 77 -15.19 -18.52 23.13
CA HIS A 77 -14.91 -17.98 24.47
C HIS A 77 -13.43 -18.19 24.83
N CYS A 78 -12.68 -17.10 24.93
CA CYS A 78 -11.32 -17.13 25.46
C CYS A 78 -11.29 -16.62 26.90
N PHE A 79 -10.55 -17.30 27.77
CA PHE A 79 -10.16 -16.82 29.11
C PHE A 79 -11.32 -16.37 30.04
N GLY A 80 -12.55 -16.85 29.82
CA GLY A 80 -13.69 -16.53 30.69
C GLY A 80 -14.26 -15.12 30.53
N GLU A 81 -13.84 -14.37 29.51
CA GLU A 81 -14.50 -13.13 29.06
C GLU A 81 -15.23 -13.34 27.73
N ASN A 82 -16.28 -12.55 27.50
CA ASN A 82 -17.20 -12.72 26.38
C ASN A 82 -16.61 -12.32 25.01
N ASP A 83 -15.46 -11.64 24.95
CA ASP A 83 -14.87 -11.12 23.71
C ASP A 83 -13.37 -11.43 23.56
N CYS A 84 -13.00 -12.29 22.60
CA CYS A 84 -11.60 -12.67 22.35
C CYS A 84 -10.95 -11.82 21.25
N TYR A 85 -10.48 -10.61 21.59
CA TYR A 85 -9.75 -9.74 20.63
C TYR A 85 -8.41 -10.32 20.18
N SER A 86 -7.71 -11.07 21.05
CA SER A 86 -6.42 -11.66 20.73
C SER A 86 -6.47 -12.68 19.58
N LEU A 87 -7.59 -13.42 19.44
CA LEU A 87 -7.75 -14.38 18.35
C LEU A 87 -7.98 -13.67 17.01
N ALA A 88 -8.79 -12.61 17.01
CA ALA A 88 -9.09 -11.83 15.80
C ALA A 88 -7.84 -11.16 15.20
N PHE A 89 -6.90 -10.69 16.02
CA PHE A 89 -5.61 -10.15 15.54
C PHE A 89 -4.54 -11.23 15.37
N GLY A 90 -4.62 -12.34 16.12
CA GLY A 90 -3.68 -13.45 16.03
C GLY A 90 -3.77 -14.24 14.73
N VAL A 91 -4.98 -14.45 14.21
CA VAL A 91 -5.20 -15.20 12.95
C VAL A 91 -4.52 -14.52 11.75
N PRO A 92 -4.74 -13.21 11.47
CA PRO A 92 -3.98 -12.50 10.43
C PRO A 92 -2.47 -12.50 10.66
N GLY A 93 -2.03 -12.38 11.92
CA GLY A 93 -0.62 -12.44 12.29
C GLY A 93 0.03 -13.79 11.92
N LEU A 94 -0.62 -14.90 12.24
CA LEU A 94 -0.15 -16.24 11.88
C LEU A 94 -0.13 -16.44 10.36
N LEU A 95 -1.19 -16.01 9.66
CA LEU A 95 -1.26 -16.09 8.20
C LEU A 95 -0.15 -15.25 7.53
N MET A 96 0.21 -14.10 8.11
CA MET A 96 1.33 -13.28 7.64
C MET A 96 2.67 -14.01 7.81
N ILE A 97 2.92 -14.66 8.95
CA ILE A 97 4.13 -15.46 9.18
C ILE A 97 4.23 -16.58 8.14
N VAL A 98 3.14 -17.31 7.92
CA VAL A 98 3.08 -18.38 6.90
C VAL A 98 3.38 -17.82 5.51
N SER A 99 2.81 -16.66 5.15
CA SER A 99 3.07 -16.00 3.87
C SER A 99 4.54 -15.61 3.70
N ILE A 100 5.19 -15.10 4.76
CA ILE A 100 6.63 -14.78 4.75
C ILE A 100 7.45 -16.05 4.51
N VAL A 101 7.11 -17.17 5.15
CA VAL A 101 7.81 -18.45 4.96
C VAL A 101 7.74 -18.88 3.49
N PHE A 102 6.56 -18.84 2.86
CA PHE A 102 6.42 -19.16 1.43
C PHE A 102 7.21 -18.21 0.54
N PHE A 103 7.17 -16.90 0.84
CA PHE A 103 7.93 -15.90 0.09
C PHE A 103 9.45 -16.13 0.16
N VAL A 104 9.97 -16.43 1.35
CA VAL A 104 11.40 -16.71 1.56
C VAL A 104 11.79 -18.04 0.92
N ALA A 105 10.95 -19.07 1.00
CA ALA A 105 11.20 -20.36 0.35
C ALA A 105 11.27 -20.23 -1.18
N GLY A 106 10.45 -19.37 -1.77
CA GLY A 106 10.43 -19.08 -3.21
C GLY A 106 11.58 -18.20 -3.71
N LYS A 107 12.40 -17.63 -2.82
CA LYS A 107 13.43 -16.62 -3.16
C LYS A 107 14.36 -17.01 -4.31
N ARG A 108 14.68 -18.30 -4.46
CA ARG A 108 15.56 -18.80 -5.53
C ARG A 108 14.94 -18.76 -6.93
N LEU A 109 13.61 -18.66 -7.02
CA LEU A 109 12.86 -18.64 -8.28
C LEU A 109 12.59 -17.22 -8.78
N TYR A 110 12.82 -16.20 -7.95
CA TYR A 110 12.49 -14.83 -8.29
C TYR A 110 13.58 -14.13 -9.09
N ILE A 111 13.14 -13.33 -10.05
CA ILE A 111 13.98 -12.38 -10.78
C ILE A 111 14.18 -11.17 -9.88
N ILE A 112 15.42 -10.97 -9.43
CA ILE A 112 15.82 -9.83 -8.61
C ILE A 112 16.41 -8.76 -9.54
N LYS A 113 15.68 -7.67 -9.74
CA LYS A 113 16.20 -6.50 -10.45
C LYS A 113 17.20 -5.74 -9.56
N ASN A 114 18.26 -5.24 -10.17
CA ASN A 114 19.24 -4.39 -9.48
C ASN A 114 18.56 -3.10 -9.00
N PRO A 115 18.95 -2.55 -7.84
CA PRO A 115 18.39 -1.30 -7.35
C PRO A 115 18.71 -0.17 -8.34
N ALA A 116 17.69 0.39 -8.96
CA ALA A 116 17.78 1.71 -9.58
C ALA A 116 18.10 2.69 -8.43
N GLY A 117 19.17 3.49 -8.55
CA GLY A 117 19.80 4.23 -7.44
C GLY A 117 18.89 5.19 -6.65
N ASN A 118 19.26 6.46 -6.50
CA ASN A 118 18.47 7.38 -5.67
C ASN A 118 17.24 7.94 -6.42
N VAL A 119 16.29 7.06 -6.79
CA VAL A 119 15.09 7.44 -7.58
C VAL A 119 14.27 8.52 -6.89
N LEU A 120 14.04 8.39 -5.57
CA LEU A 120 13.27 9.38 -4.80
C LEU A 120 13.98 10.75 -4.74
N GLY A 121 15.30 10.75 -4.60
CA GLY A 121 16.11 11.97 -4.67
C GLY A 121 16.04 12.61 -6.05
N ASN A 122 16.15 11.83 -7.12
CA ASN A 122 16.07 12.34 -8.49
C ASN A 122 14.68 12.91 -8.81
N VAL A 123 13.61 12.25 -8.38
CA VAL A 123 12.23 12.73 -8.57
C VAL A 123 12.01 14.05 -7.84
N SER A 124 12.34 14.12 -6.55
CA SER A 124 12.16 15.35 -5.75
C SER A 124 13.03 16.51 -6.24
N ALA A 125 14.28 16.23 -6.63
CA ALA A 125 15.17 17.23 -7.21
C ALA A 125 14.72 17.67 -8.61
N CYS A 126 14.15 16.77 -9.43
CA CYS A 126 13.57 17.11 -10.73
C CYS A 126 12.35 18.03 -10.57
N VAL A 127 11.43 17.71 -9.65
CA VAL A 127 10.27 18.56 -9.35
C VAL A 127 10.71 19.92 -8.82
N GLY A 128 11.63 19.96 -7.85
CA GLY A 128 12.15 21.21 -7.29
C GLY A 128 12.87 22.07 -8.34
N TYR A 129 13.69 21.45 -9.19
CA TYR A 129 14.40 22.14 -10.27
C TYR A 129 13.42 22.70 -11.32
N ALA A 130 12.43 21.89 -11.74
CA ALA A 130 11.39 22.30 -12.67
C ALA A 130 10.57 23.48 -12.13
N LEU A 131 10.20 23.48 -10.85
CA LEU A 131 9.45 24.58 -10.22
C LEU A 131 10.27 25.88 -10.16
N VAL A 132 11.53 25.81 -9.73
CA VAL A 132 12.42 26.99 -9.67
C VAL A 132 12.64 27.58 -11.05
N LYS A 133 12.83 26.73 -12.06
CA LYS A 133 13.07 27.15 -13.43
C LYS A 133 11.80 27.65 -14.13
N CYS A 134 10.64 27.05 -13.88
CA CYS A 134 9.35 27.55 -14.34
C CYS A 134 9.04 28.95 -13.76
N ASN A 135 9.45 29.23 -12.52
CA ASN A 135 9.24 30.54 -11.89
C ASN A 135 10.22 31.62 -12.41
N LYS A 136 11.39 31.21 -12.92
CA LYS A 136 12.42 32.13 -13.47
C LYS A 136 12.36 32.30 -14.99
N SER A 137 11.84 31.31 -15.71
CA SER A 137 11.78 31.30 -17.16
C SER A 137 10.53 32.00 -17.68
N LYS A 138 10.68 32.80 -18.75
CA LYS A 138 9.57 33.39 -19.51
C LYS A 138 9.19 32.57 -20.75
N GLU A 139 9.86 31.44 -21.00
CA GLU A 139 9.51 30.54 -22.11
C GLU A 139 8.18 29.83 -21.84
N LYS A 140 7.25 29.89 -22.81
CA LYS A 140 6.03 29.09 -22.76
C LYS A 140 6.33 27.68 -23.26
N ARG A 141 6.36 26.71 -22.33
CA ARG A 141 6.33 25.27 -22.63
C ARG A 141 4.93 24.72 -22.32
N GLU A 142 4.54 23.62 -22.96
CA GLU A 142 3.22 23.01 -22.76
C GLU A 142 3.02 22.46 -21.33
N HIS A 143 4.07 21.88 -20.73
CA HIS A 143 4.05 21.43 -19.35
C HIS A 143 5.20 22.05 -18.54
N TRP A 144 4.93 22.52 -17.33
CA TRP A 144 5.93 23.16 -16.47
C TRP A 144 7.13 22.25 -16.14
N LEU A 145 6.90 20.93 -16.10
CA LEU A 145 7.93 19.93 -15.86
C LEU A 145 8.95 19.78 -17.01
N ASP A 146 8.63 20.23 -18.22
CA ASP A 146 9.53 20.17 -19.39
C ASP A 146 10.69 21.16 -19.30
N HIS A 147 10.67 22.04 -18.30
CA HIS A 147 11.79 22.93 -18.03
C HIS A 147 13.02 22.19 -17.48
N ALA A 148 12.86 20.93 -17.06
CA ALA A 148 13.93 20.10 -16.48
C ALA A 148 14.68 19.21 -17.49
N ASP A 149 14.31 19.25 -18.77
CA ASP A 149 14.88 18.43 -19.87
C ASP A 149 16.37 18.72 -20.15
N ASP A 150 16.89 19.83 -19.62
CA ASP A 150 18.32 20.18 -19.70
C ASP A 150 19.20 19.40 -18.72
N LYS A 151 18.62 18.82 -17.67
CA LYS A 151 19.37 18.16 -16.58
C LYS A 151 18.92 16.73 -16.31
N TYR A 152 17.69 16.37 -16.66
CA TYR A 152 17.11 15.06 -16.39
C TYR A 152 16.64 14.40 -17.69
N ASP A 153 16.76 13.08 -17.75
CA ASP A 153 16.32 12.30 -18.91
C ASP A 153 14.82 12.45 -19.14
N SER A 154 14.42 12.53 -20.42
CA SER A 154 13.02 12.72 -20.79
C SER A 154 12.10 11.58 -20.27
N SER A 155 12.62 10.35 -20.15
CA SER A 155 11.91 9.23 -19.51
C SER A 155 11.56 9.51 -18.04
N LEU A 156 12.47 10.11 -17.27
CA LEU A 156 12.22 10.45 -15.87
C LEU A 156 11.19 11.58 -15.76
N ILE A 157 11.21 12.54 -16.68
CA ILE A 157 10.23 13.62 -16.74
C ILE A 157 8.84 13.07 -17.04
N GLU A 158 8.71 12.12 -17.98
CA GLU A 158 7.46 11.44 -18.28
C GLU A 158 6.93 10.63 -17.09
N ASP A 159 7.80 9.89 -16.40
CA ASP A 159 7.44 9.15 -15.19
C ASP A 159 6.93 10.08 -14.08
N VAL A 160 7.60 11.22 -13.86
CA VAL A 160 7.19 12.21 -12.86
C VAL A 160 5.88 12.90 -13.25
N LYS A 161 5.65 13.19 -14.54
CA LYS A 161 4.33 13.69 -15.02
C LYS A 161 3.22 12.68 -14.72
N GLY A 162 3.47 11.40 -15.00
CA GLY A 162 2.56 10.30 -14.68
C GLY A 162 2.26 10.24 -13.18
N LEU A 163 3.31 10.26 -12.35
CA LEU A 163 3.20 10.24 -10.89
C LEU A 163 2.36 11.41 -10.36
N LEU A 164 2.61 12.64 -10.84
CA LEU A 164 1.86 13.82 -10.41
C LEU A 164 0.39 13.74 -10.84
N ARG A 165 0.10 13.23 -12.03
CA ARG A 165 -1.29 13.02 -12.49
C ARG A 165 -2.02 12.01 -11.59
N VAL A 166 -1.35 10.93 -11.22
CA VAL A 166 -1.89 9.95 -10.26
C VAL A 166 -2.09 10.61 -8.90
N LEU A 167 -1.12 11.36 -8.38
CA LEU A 167 -1.27 12.05 -7.09
C LEU A 167 -2.48 12.98 -7.06
N VAL A 168 -2.69 13.76 -8.13
CA VAL A 168 -3.87 14.65 -8.27
C VAL A 168 -5.17 13.85 -8.29
N LEU A 169 -5.20 12.70 -8.96
CA LEU A 169 -6.36 11.80 -8.95
C LEU A 169 -6.68 11.26 -7.54
N PHE A 170 -5.67 11.13 -6.67
CA PHE A 170 -5.84 10.63 -5.31
C PHE A 170 -6.21 11.71 -4.28
N ILE A 171 -6.18 13.00 -4.61
CA ILE A 171 -6.62 14.10 -3.71
C ILE A 171 -8.04 13.93 -3.16
N PRO A 172 -9.07 13.56 -3.95
CA PRO A 172 -10.42 13.34 -3.42
C PRO A 172 -10.57 12.05 -2.60
N LEU A 173 -9.62 11.12 -2.67
CA LEU A 173 -9.73 9.79 -2.07
C LEU A 173 -9.86 9.81 -0.53
N PRO A 174 -9.05 10.59 0.21
CA PRO A 174 -9.20 10.72 1.66
C PRO A 174 -10.55 11.32 2.06
N ILE A 175 -11.05 12.29 1.29
CA ILE A 175 -12.35 12.94 1.55
C ILE A 175 -13.47 11.92 1.33
N PHE A 176 -13.41 11.15 0.25
CA PHE A 176 -14.36 10.08 -0.03
C PHE A 176 -14.40 9.04 1.10
N TRP A 177 -13.23 8.56 1.54
CA TRP A 177 -13.15 7.59 2.63
C TRP A 177 -13.64 8.16 3.96
N ALA A 178 -13.31 9.42 4.28
CA ALA A 178 -13.80 10.07 5.49
C ALA A 178 -15.34 10.18 5.49
N LEU A 179 -15.95 10.53 4.35
CA LEU A 179 -17.40 10.63 4.22
C LEU A 179 -18.09 9.25 4.25
N PHE A 180 -17.50 8.23 3.61
CA PHE A 180 -18.03 6.87 3.60
C PHE A 180 -18.07 6.26 5.00
N ASP A 181 -16.98 6.40 5.77
CA ASP A 181 -16.90 5.88 7.14
C ASP A 181 -17.94 6.55 8.06
N GLN A 182 -18.16 7.85 7.87
CA GLN A 182 -19.19 8.61 8.59
C GLN A 182 -20.60 8.05 8.30
N GLN A 183 -20.93 7.75 7.04
CA GLN A 183 -22.25 7.21 6.67
C GLN A 183 -22.50 5.80 7.24
N VAL A 184 -21.49 4.93 7.26
CA VAL A 184 -21.59 3.58 7.82
C VAL A 184 -21.88 3.63 9.32
N PHE A 185 -21.23 4.55 10.06
CA PHE A 185 -21.50 4.74 11.48
C PHE A 185 -22.94 5.20 11.75
N TYR A 186 -23.49 6.14 10.96
CA TYR A 186 -24.87 6.59 11.14
C TYR A 186 -25.92 5.51 10.86
N LEU A 187 -25.67 4.62 9.88
CA LEU A 187 -26.60 3.52 9.55
C LEU A 187 -26.60 2.36 10.55
N LEU A 188 -25.56 2.20 11.36
CA LEU A 188 -25.46 1.16 12.40
C LEU A 188 -26.00 1.60 13.77
N THR A 189 -26.35 2.89 13.92
CA THR A 189 -26.82 3.48 15.18
C THR A 189 -28.34 3.81 15.18
N VAL A 190 -29.04 3.48 14.09
CA VAL A 190 -30.51 3.57 13.94
C VAL A 190 -31.06 2.18 13.69
#